data_AF-A0A553L8Q4-F1
#
_entry.id   AF-A0A553L8Q4-F1
#
_cell.length_a   1.000
_cell.length_b   1.000
_cell.length_c   1.000
_cell.angle_alpha   90.00
_cell.angle_beta   90.00
_cell.angle_gamma   90.00
#
_symmetry.space_group_name_H-M   'P 1'
#
loop_
_entity.id
_entity.type
_entity.pdbx_description
1 polymer ?
#
loop_
_entity_poly.entity_id
_entity_poly.type
_entity_poly.pdbx_seq_one_letter_code
_entity_poly.pdbx_strand_id
1 'polypeptide(L)'
;MMRILATLLFVFSSAAMAGGWTNTVPVEHVEIIRGQGFEIKGAFGNPSNCSGSDSIFVSTNHPQYDQLLSVALTAFTADKKLKIYSHKCIDYGWHGGTYNELTADGAMYIKK
;
A
#
# COMPACT_ATOMS: atom_id res chain seq x y z
N MET A 1 18.59 -21.06 -36.35
CA MET A 1 17.56 -20.03 -36.15
C MET A 1 16.79 -20.18 -34.83
N MET A 2 16.41 -21.39 -34.39
CA MET A 2 15.68 -21.62 -33.12
C MET A 2 16.36 -21.06 -31.85
N ARG A 3 17.70 -21.03 -31.79
CA ARG A 3 18.45 -20.56 -30.61
C ARG A 3 18.41 -19.04 -30.40
N ILE A 4 18.24 -18.25 -31.47
CA ILE A 4 18.19 -16.77 -31.38
C ILE A 4 16.83 -16.31 -30.84
N LEU A 5 15.77 -17.05 -31.18
CA LEU A 5 14.41 -16.78 -30.71
C LEU A 5 14.28 -16.97 -29.19
N ALA A 6 14.96 -17.98 -28.62
CA ALA A 6 14.97 -18.24 -27.18
C ALA A 6 15.69 -17.12 -26.40
N THR A 7 16.77 -16.55 -26.94
CA THR A 7 17.51 -15.47 -26.28
C THR A 7 16.74 -14.15 -26.29
N LEU A 8 15.90 -13.90 -27.30
CA LEU A 8 15.09 -12.69 -27.40
C LEU A 8 13.98 -12.63 -26.33
N LEU A 9 13.44 -13.80 -25.93
CA LEU A 9 12.35 -13.90 -24.95
C LEU A 9 12.78 -13.53 -23.52
N PHE A 10 14.06 -13.67 -23.17
CA PHE A 10 14.56 -13.30 -21.83
C PHE A 10 14.70 -11.79 -21.61
N VAL A 11 14.79 -10.99 -22.68
CA VAL A 11 15.04 -9.54 -22.58
C VAL A 11 13.77 -8.74 -22.26
N PHE A 12 12.58 -9.34 -22.45
CA PHE A 12 11.28 -8.69 -22.20
C PHE A 12 10.62 -9.07 -20.87
N SER A 13 11.37 -9.61 -19.90
CA SER A 13 10.85 -9.80 -18.54
C SER A 13 10.70 -8.44 -17.85
N SER A 14 9.63 -7.71 -18.17
CA SER A 14 9.24 -6.48 -17.50
C SER A 14 9.11 -6.74 -16.00
N ALA A 15 9.69 -5.87 -15.17
CA ALA A 15 9.48 -5.86 -13.73
C ALA A 15 7.97 -5.72 -13.46
N ALA A 16 7.32 -6.82 -13.09
CA ALA A 16 5.94 -6.76 -12.64
C ALA A 16 5.94 -5.97 -11.33
N MET A 17 5.21 -4.85 -11.31
CA MET A 17 4.85 -4.16 -10.07
C MET A 17 3.83 -5.05 -9.36
N ALA A 18 4.34 -6.05 -8.63
CA ALA A 18 3.50 -6.97 -7.87
C ALA A 18 3.11 -6.29 -6.55
N GLY A 19 1.81 -6.33 -6.24
CA GLY A 19 1.34 -6.02 -4.91
C GLY A 19 1.95 -6.94 -3.85
N GLY A 20 1.93 -6.49 -2.60
CA GLY A 20 2.55 -7.22 -1.50
C GLY A 20 1.97 -6.86 -0.13
N TRP A 21 2.26 -7.71 0.84
CA TRP A 21 1.94 -7.44 2.23
C TRP A 21 3.00 -6.53 2.86
N THR A 22 2.55 -5.58 3.69
CA THR A 22 3.43 -4.80 4.56
C THR A 22 4.09 -5.66 5.65
N ASN A 23 5.12 -5.11 6.28
CA ASN A 23 5.55 -5.53 7.61
C ASN A 23 4.39 -5.40 8.61
N THR A 24 4.45 -6.18 9.70
CA THR A 24 3.48 -6.08 10.81
C THR A 24 4.03 -5.14 11.88
N VAL A 25 3.57 -3.88 11.89
CA VAL A 25 4.13 -2.81 12.72
C VAL A 25 3.02 -1.96 13.36
N PRO A 26 3.29 -1.27 14.49
CA PRO A 26 2.35 -0.32 15.06
C PRO A 26 2.10 0.85 14.12
N VAL A 27 0.94 1.50 14.29
CA VAL A 27 0.60 2.73 13.57
C VAL A 27 1.25 3.92 14.26
N GLU A 28 2.03 4.71 13.53
CA GLU A 28 2.68 5.91 14.05
C GLU A 28 1.80 7.15 13.86
N HIS A 29 1.08 7.21 12.74
CA HIS A 29 0.26 8.36 12.38
C HIS A 29 -0.86 7.97 11.41
N VAL A 30 -2.02 8.63 11.53
CA VAL A 30 -3.14 8.54 10.58
C VAL A 30 -3.49 9.95 10.12
N GLU A 31 -3.45 10.20 8.81
CA GLU A 31 -3.71 11.51 8.21
C GLU A 31 -4.94 11.47 7.32
N ILE A 32 -5.86 12.43 7.44
CA ILE A 32 -6.89 12.63 6.41
C ILE A 32 -6.32 13.53 5.30
N ILE A 33 -6.21 12.98 4.10
CA ILE A 33 -5.72 13.70 2.92
C ILE A 33 -6.91 14.33 2.21
N ARG A 34 -7.34 15.49 2.75
CA ARG A 34 -8.42 16.32 2.20
C ARG A 34 -9.68 15.47 1.87
N GLY A 35 -10.21 15.55 0.65
CA GLY A 35 -11.36 14.76 0.20
C GLY A 35 -10.99 13.50 -0.58
N GLN A 36 -9.71 13.13 -0.60
CA GLN A 36 -9.18 12.06 -1.45
C GLN A 36 -9.08 10.73 -0.70
N GLY A 37 -8.79 10.76 0.59
CA GLY A 37 -8.62 9.54 1.37
C GLY A 37 -7.95 9.78 2.71
N PHE A 38 -7.42 8.70 3.28
CA PHE A 38 -6.54 8.79 4.44
C PHE A 38 -5.26 7.98 4.22
N GLU A 39 -4.22 8.38 4.93
CA GLU A 39 -2.91 7.74 4.94
C GLU A 39 -2.63 7.17 6.33
N ILE A 40 -2.03 5.99 6.37
CA ILE A 40 -1.53 5.33 7.57
C ILE A 40 -0.01 5.25 7.45
N LYS A 41 0.72 5.82 8.42
CA LYS A 41 2.18 5.75 8.49
C LYS A 41 2.66 4.87 9.63
N GLY A 42 3.80 4.23 9.40
CA GLY A 42 4.53 3.36 10.30
C GLY A 42 5.53 2.54 9.49
N ALA A 43 6.47 1.83 10.12
CA ALA A 43 7.52 1.05 9.45
C ALA A 43 7.04 -0.16 8.58
N PHE A 44 6.04 0.05 7.71
CA PHE A 44 5.33 -0.91 6.89
C PHE A 44 6.17 -1.45 5.73
N GLY A 45 7.26 -0.78 5.39
CA GLY A 45 8.05 -1.04 4.20
C GLY A 45 7.40 -0.46 2.94
N ASN A 46 7.76 -1.02 1.78
CA ASN A 46 7.31 -0.52 0.49
C ASN A 46 6.91 -1.67 -0.46
N PRO A 47 5.82 -2.40 -0.14
CA PRO A 47 5.45 -3.61 -0.88
C PRO A 47 5.13 -3.38 -2.35
N SER A 48 4.71 -2.18 -2.76
CA SER A 48 4.42 -1.83 -4.14
C SER A 48 5.51 -0.98 -4.81
N ASN A 49 6.66 -0.78 -4.16
CA ASN A 49 7.81 -0.04 -4.70
C ASN A 49 7.46 1.42 -5.12
N CYS A 50 6.70 2.12 -4.28
CA CYS A 50 6.30 3.52 -4.45
C CYS A 50 7.38 4.50 -3.95
N SER A 51 7.28 5.80 -4.24
CA SER A 51 8.27 6.78 -3.76
C SER A 51 8.13 7.05 -2.26
N GLY A 52 6.91 7.03 -1.74
CA GLY A 52 6.59 7.07 -0.31
C GLY A 52 6.62 5.68 0.29
N SER A 53 7.74 5.33 0.93
CA SER A 53 7.81 4.13 1.77
C SER A 53 7.00 4.33 3.06
N ASP A 54 6.70 3.22 3.75
CA ASP A 54 6.18 3.25 5.13
C ASP A 54 4.82 3.96 5.27
N SER A 55 4.11 4.06 4.14
CA SER A 55 2.92 4.87 3.98
C SER A 55 1.90 4.10 3.14
N ILE A 56 0.70 3.94 3.69
CA ILE A 56 -0.41 3.22 3.08
C ILE A 56 -1.59 4.16 2.91
N PHE A 57 -2.06 4.29 1.68
CA PHE A 57 -3.19 5.13 1.31
C PHE A 57 -4.47 4.31 1.12
N VAL A 58 -5.60 4.88 1.55
CA VAL A 58 -6.95 4.38 1.30
C VAL A 58 -7.80 5.51 0.72
N SER A 59 -8.26 5.34 -0.52
CA SER A 59 -9.12 6.33 -1.19
C SER A 59 -10.52 6.40 -0.58
N THR A 60 -11.13 7.59 -0.54
CA THR A 60 -12.55 7.79 -0.20
C THR A 60 -13.51 6.95 -1.04
N ASN A 61 -13.11 6.53 -2.23
CA ASN A 61 -13.90 5.65 -3.10
C ASN A 61 -13.80 4.16 -2.72
N HIS A 62 -13.01 3.79 -1.71
CA HIS A 62 -12.93 2.41 -1.24
C HIS A 62 -14.29 1.98 -0.66
N PRO A 63 -14.87 0.83 -1.07
CA PRO A 63 -16.20 0.39 -0.61
C PRO A 63 -16.28 0.09 0.90
N GLN A 64 -15.13 0.09 1.58
CA GLN A 64 -14.98 -0.15 3.01
C GLN A 64 -14.24 0.99 3.71
N TYR A 65 -14.26 2.20 3.15
CA TYR A 65 -13.48 3.34 3.61
C TYR A 65 -13.64 3.59 5.12
N ASP A 66 -14.88 3.70 5.60
CA ASP A 66 -15.18 3.99 7.02
C ASP A 66 -14.74 2.86 7.96
N GLN A 67 -14.91 1.60 7.52
CA GLN A 67 -14.46 0.43 8.29
C GLN A 67 -12.94 0.40 8.39
N LEU A 68 -12.24 0.68 7.29
CA LEU A 68 -10.78 0.71 7.26
C LEU A 68 -10.23 1.85 8.12
N LEU A 69 -10.82 3.04 8.04
CA LEU A 69 -10.45 4.17 8.90
C LEU A 69 -10.67 3.84 10.38
N SER A 70 -11.81 3.22 10.71
CA SER A 70 -12.12 2.79 12.08
C SER A 70 -11.11 1.78 12.62
N VAL A 71 -10.69 0.82 11.80
CA VAL A 71 -9.66 -0.16 12.16
C VAL A 71 -8.29 0.52 12.34
N ALA A 72 -7.93 1.46 11.46
CA ALA A 72 -6.67 2.19 11.58
C ALA A 72 -6.60 3.03 12.87
N LEU A 73 -7.67 3.77 13.19
CA LEU A 73 -7.78 4.55 14.41
C LEU A 73 -7.82 3.67 15.66
N THR A 74 -8.49 2.52 15.60
CA THR A 74 -8.47 1.54 16.69
C THR A 74 -7.06 0.99 16.91
N ALA A 75 -6.33 0.67 15.85
CA ALA A 75 -4.97 0.17 15.96
C ALA A 75 -4.02 1.23 16.53
N PHE A 76 -4.15 2.49 16.08
CA PHE A 76 -3.39 3.62 16.60
C PHE A 76 -3.65 3.85 18.10
N THR A 77 -4.92 3.92 18.51
CA THR A 77 -5.29 4.21 19.90
C THR A 77 -4.98 3.07 20.86
N ALA A 78 -5.06 1.81 20.40
CA ALA A 78 -4.83 0.62 21.21
C ALA A 78 -3.38 0.09 21.18
N ASP A 79 -2.47 0.84 20.55
CA ASP A 79 -1.07 0.45 20.29
C ASP A 79 -0.98 -0.97 19.72
N LYS A 80 -1.75 -1.21 18.65
CA LYS A 80 -1.78 -2.48 17.93
C LYS A 80 -1.11 -2.37 16.58
N LYS A 81 -0.66 -3.52 16.11
CA LYS A 81 0.04 -3.63 14.83
C LYS A 81 -0.95 -3.82 13.70
N LEU A 82 -0.67 -3.24 12.54
CA LEU A 82 -1.40 -3.50 11.32
C LEU A 82 -0.54 -4.31 10.35
N LYS A 83 -1.22 -5.08 9.52
CA LYS A 83 -0.64 -5.64 8.29
C LYS A 83 -1.65 -5.48 7.17
N ILE A 84 -1.17 -4.89 6.08
CA ILE A 84 -2.01 -4.40 5.00
C ILE A 84 -1.46 -4.95 3.68
N TYR A 85 -2.36 -5.30 2.75
CA TYR A 85 -1.97 -5.66 1.40
C TYR A 85 -2.08 -4.43 0.49
N SER A 86 -1.01 -4.13 -0.23
CA SER A 86 -0.98 -3.06 -1.24
C SER A 86 -0.91 -3.67 -2.63
N HIS A 87 -1.71 -3.19 -3.57
CA HIS A 87 -1.71 -3.71 -4.94
C HIS A 87 -0.87 -2.89 -5.90
N LYS A 88 -0.82 -1.58 -5.67
CA LYS A 88 -0.27 -0.61 -6.61
C LYS A 88 0.14 0.66 -5.88
N CYS A 89 0.79 1.54 -6.64
CA CYS A 89 1.05 2.90 -6.19
C CYS A 89 -0.06 3.83 -6.67
N ILE A 90 -0.41 4.80 -5.83
CA ILE A 90 -1.27 5.92 -6.18
C ILE A 90 -0.49 7.23 -6.06
N ASP A 91 -0.61 8.10 -7.07
CA ASP A 91 0.12 9.37 -7.11
C ASP A 91 -0.71 10.52 -6.52
N TYR A 92 -0.13 11.17 -5.52
CA TYR A 92 -0.58 12.45 -5.00
C TYR A 92 0.63 13.39 -4.92
N GLY A 93 1.14 13.81 -6.09
CA GLY A 93 2.34 14.64 -6.19
C GLY A 93 2.38 15.91 -5.34
N TRP A 94 1.23 16.55 -5.05
CA TRP A 94 1.17 17.70 -4.14
C TRP A 94 1.41 17.33 -2.67
N HIS A 95 1.21 16.06 -2.32
CA HIS A 95 1.28 15.52 -0.97
C HIS A 95 2.56 14.73 -0.71
N GLY A 96 3.44 14.53 -1.70
CA GLY A 96 4.74 13.87 -1.47
C GLY A 96 5.14 12.80 -2.48
N GLY A 97 4.29 12.52 -3.48
CA GLY A 97 4.59 11.58 -4.57
C GLY A 97 3.63 10.40 -4.57
N THR A 98 4.16 9.18 -4.75
CA THR A 98 3.36 7.97 -4.84
C THR A 98 3.35 7.16 -3.54
N TYR A 99 2.19 6.61 -3.19
CA TYR A 99 1.96 5.86 -1.95
C TYR A 99 1.47 4.44 -2.25
N ASN A 100 1.77 3.50 -1.35
CA ASN A 100 1.21 2.15 -1.43
C ASN A 100 -0.31 2.22 -1.21
N GLU A 101 -1.11 1.67 -2.11
CA GLU A 101 -2.57 1.76 -2.03
C GLU A 101 -3.21 0.42 -1.62
N LEU A 102 -4.02 0.46 -0.56
CA LEU A 102 -4.98 -0.60 -0.26
C LEU A 102 -6.22 -0.40 -1.13
N THR A 103 -6.37 -1.25 -2.15
CA THR A 103 -7.55 -1.26 -3.01
C THR A 103 -8.62 -2.25 -2.52
N ALA A 104 -9.80 -2.22 -3.15
CA ALA A 104 -10.92 -3.09 -2.81
C ALA A 104 -10.61 -4.59 -2.92
N ASP A 105 -9.59 -4.97 -3.69
CA ASP A 105 -9.15 -6.36 -3.85
C ASP A 105 -8.20 -6.81 -2.72
N GLY A 106 -8.09 -6.03 -1.65
CA GLY A 106 -7.10 -6.16 -0.60
C GLY A 106 -7.65 -6.61 0.73
N ALA A 107 -6.75 -6.65 1.70
CA ALA A 107 -7.10 -6.96 3.07
C ALA A 107 -6.20 -6.19 4.04
N MET A 108 -6.80 -5.85 5.18
CA MET A 108 -6.12 -5.30 6.34
C MET A 108 -6.54 -6.09 7.57
N TYR A 109 -5.59 -6.37 8.46
CA TYR A 109 -5.90 -6.93 9.76
C TYR A 109 -5.05 -6.32 10.87
N ILE A 110 -5.66 -6.29 12.05
CA ILE A 110 -5.04 -5.89 13.30
C ILE A 110 -4.40 -7.12 13.97
N LYS A 111 -3.18 -6.97 14.47
CA LYS A 111 -2.45 -7.99 15.24
C LYS A 111 -2.08 -7.46 16.62
N LYS A 112 -2.00 -8.39 17.56
CA LYS A 112 -1.48 -8.16 18.90
C LYS A 112 0.03 -7.90 18.86
#